data_AF-A0A7V5E8T5-F1
#
_entry.id   AF-A0A7V5E8T5-F1
#
_cell.length_a   1.000
_cell.length_b   1.000
_cell.length_c   1.000
_cell.angle_alpha   90.00
_cell.angle_beta   90.00
_cell.angle_gamma   90.00
#
_symmetry.space_group_name_H-M   'P 1'
#
loop_
_entity.id
_entity.type
_entity.pdbx_description
1 polymer ?
#
loop_
_entity_poly.entity_id
_entity_poly.type
_entity_poly.pdbx_seq_one_letter_code
_entity_poly.pdbx_strand_id
1 'polypeptide(L)'
;MLQARKWFIGLMFVSLFLSFVSCEKKKRSPLEMLFKSSAHTTCVKVFDPKLEGEPKVTINYAIEPRGYEFQVDVKIMDGNTQVRLLVNNANQIGGYDYSVVWDGKNDSGKYVDPKKYTVVIDAQSSKVTPITKTAEITVVRLGVCEIDFEGAAVNQEFPLVYPKRDATSTSDFAISGAQWAIQSLDENTGLPRAEAVPNVNALYPDNASSAKYNYPACYLAGTKIMFKAKTGQNAVSNINGATVSANYPLADYPIMMRVNGYSPQPAASNENITPNTIYTFESDSGLPSSCGIDIVKIEFTFYYNDGTNWVRIPGKQTTTHRICRTVGVPRWVDYTGDGNKENFVYVPLAEWSCKWASGCSNLKSVADACFYYIEESGLKYGGISAWYTADLLDKGGGMCDGWNDFFDHLVAVQGFATAKYFYGLSANAGVSPEVKWASIVIKSPGTNRTTPAHPVANDYRCVDSAYPIPRYYSDSSPNDDVVFYSGMTWYKFGSPTMMDGHAINFVEWGGVIYLYDASFRNTFGPNPKAGTFSSLPPNGYMQGAGLANFKSIYYNSAIDYHEGDVYCDNDGNPNTPPVVRTLDIKTSLFSENELRLYWLKEN
;
A
#
# COMPACT_ATOMS: atom_id res chain seq x y z
N MET A 1 -39.79 12.09 38.09
CA MET A 1 -40.70 12.55 37.01
C MET A 1 -40.79 11.43 35.99
N LEU A 2 -41.77 10.53 36.15
CA LEU A 2 -42.95 10.35 35.25
C LEU A 2 -42.55 10.11 33.78
N GLN A 3 -42.65 8.86 33.28
CA GLN A 3 -43.79 8.30 32.49
C GLN A 3 -44.06 9.09 31.19
N ALA A 4 -44.17 8.52 29.98
CA ALA A 4 -45.01 7.39 29.52
C ALA A 4 -44.59 6.97 28.07
N ARG A 5 -44.47 5.69 27.70
CA ARG A 5 -45.45 4.81 26.99
C ARG A 5 -46.12 5.35 25.70
N LYS A 6 -45.96 4.60 24.59
CA LYS A 6 -46.99 4.10 23.62
C LYS A 6 -46.25 3.28 22.52
N TRP A 7 -46.30 1.95 22.49
CA TRP A 7 -47.31 1.07 21.86
C TRP A 7 -47.63 1.41 20.39
N PHE A 8 -47.12 0.59 19.47
CA PHE A 8 -47.73 0.34 18.16
C PHE A 8 -47.72 -1.18 17.91
N ILE A 9 -48.88 -1.79 18.11
CA ILE A 9 -49.22 -3.13 17.61
C ILE A 9 -49.97 -2.89 16.31
N GLY A 10 -49.39 -3.33 15.19
CA GLY A 10 -50.06 -3.41 13.90
C GLY A 10 -50.22 -4.86 13.50
N LEU A 11 -51.38 -5.43 13.83
CA LEU A 11 -51.90 -6.64 13.18
C LEU A 11 -51.90 -6.43 11.66
N MET A 12 -51.26 -7.31 10.91
CA MET A 12 -51.58 -7.47 9.49
C MET A 12 -52.25 -8.83 9.28
N PHE A 13 -53.48 -8.73 8.78
CA PHE A 13 -54.44 -9.78 8.55
C PHE A 13 -53.95 -10.81 7.53
N VAL A 14 -54.17 -12.07 7.89
CA VAL A 14 -54.26 -13.22 6.99
C VAL A 14 -55.38 -12.99 5.98
N SER A 15 -55.04 -12.99 4.69
CA SER A 15 -56.00 -13.22 3.59
C SER A 15 -55.47 -14.32 2.70
N LEU A 16 -55.70 -15.55 3.16
CA LEU A 16 -55.53 -16.78 2.41
C LEU A 16 -56.74 -16.93 1.48
N PHE A 17 -56.64 -16.43 0.25
CA PHE A 17 -57.66 -16.69 -0.77
C PHE A 17 -57.46 -18.12 -1.32
N LEU A 18 -58.29 -19.05 -0.84
CA LEU A 18 -58.53 -20.33 -1.47
C LEU A 18 -59.30 -20.11 -2.78
N SER A 19 -58.59 -20.22 -3.90
CA SER A 19 -59.21 -20.46 -5.21
C SER A 19 -59.32 -21.96 -5.42
N PHE A 20 -60.46 -22.55 -5.01
CA PHE A 20 -60.88 -23.87 -5.48
C PHE A 20 -61.23 -23.77 -6.97
N VAL A 21 -60.25 -24.06 -7.84
CA VAL A 21 -60.52 -24.35 -9.25
C VAL A 21 -60.80 -25.86 -9.36
N SER A 22 -62.02 -26.14 -9.81
CA SER A 22 -62.56 -27.46 -10.11
C SER A 22 -61.55 -28.34 -10.88
N CYS A 23 -61.18 -29.46 -10.26
CA CYS A 23 -60.40 -30.52 -10.87
C CYS A 23 -61.29 -31.34 -11.80
N GLU A 24 -61.42 -30.91 -13.05
CA GLU A 24 -62.03 -31.71 -14.09
C GLU A 24 -61.01 -32.74 -14.60
N LYS A 25 -61.08 -33.97 -14.07
CA LYS A 25 -60.27 -35.11 -14.50
C LYS A 25 -60.61 -35.51 -15.94
N LYS A 26 -60.03 -34.81 -16.93
CA LYS A 26 -59.85 -35.37 -18.26
C LYS A 26 -58.78 -36.46 -18.17
N LYS A 27 -59.21 -37.73 -18.23
CA LYS A 27 -58.34 -38.88 -18.52
C LYS A 27 -57.60 -38.62 -19.84
N ARG A 28 -56.39 -38.05 -19.77
CA ARG A 28 -55.43 -38.13 -20.86
C ARG A 28 -54.93 -39.58 -20.90
N SER A 29 -54.96 -40.19 -22.07
CA SER A 29 -54.45 -41.54 -22.29
C SER A 29 -52.97 -41.60 -21.91
N PRO A 30 -52.46 -42.72 -21.34
CA PRO A 30 -51.05 -42.88 -20.97
C PRO A 30 -50.05 -42.89 -22.15
N LEU A 31 -50.47 -42.53 -23.37
CA LEU A 31 -49.70 -42.72 -24.60
C LEU A 31 -49.30 -41.43 -25.34
N GLU A 32 -49.67 -40.25 -24.84
CA GLU A 32 -49.37 -38.95 -25.50
C GLU A 32 -48.45 -38.00 -24.70
N MET A 33 -47.83 -38.47 -23.61
CA MET A 33 -46.62 -37.83 -23.04
C MET A 33 -45.35 -38.42 -23.67
N LEU A 34 -45.35 -38.59 -24.99
CA LEU A 34 -44.10 -38.73 -25.74
C LEU A 34 -43.42 -37.37 -25.72
N PHE A 35 -42.43 -37.24 -24.84
CA PHE A 35 -41.42 -36.18 -24.91
C PHE A 35 -40.84 -36.15 -26.33
N LYS A 36 -41.33 -35.24 -27.18
CA LYS A 36 -40.60 -34.80 -28.37
C LYS A 36 -39.41 -33.97 -27.89
N SER A 37 -38.39 -34.64 -27.36
CA SER A 37 -37.03 -34.10 -27.43
C SER A 37 -36.70 -34.11 -28.92
N SER A 38 -36.90 -33.00 -29.62
CA SER A 38 -36.38 -32.88 -30.97
C SER A 38 -34.86 -32.92 -30.88
N ALA A 39 -34.20 -33.68 -31.76
CA ALA A 39 -32.74 -33.68 -31.88
C ALA A 39 -32.22 -32.24 -31.86
N HIS A 40 -31.40 -31.94 -30.87
CA HIS A 40 -30.88 -30.60 -30.63
C HIS A 40 -29.40 -30.69 -30.32
N THR A 41 -28.71 -29.57 -30.54
CA THR A 41 -27.35 -29.36 -30.08
C THR A 41 -27.29 -27.97 -29.52
N THR A 42 -26.98 -27.86 -28.23
CA THR A 42 -26.84 -26.58 -27.54
C THR A 42 -25.47 -26.51 -26.88
N CYS A 43 -24.86 -25.35 -26.96
CA CYS A 43 -23.58 -25.06 -26.32
C CYS A 43 -23.48 -23.55 -26.06
N VAL A 44 -22.58 -23.18 -25.14
CA VAL A 44 -22.20 -21.78 -24.92
C VAL A 44 -21.61 -21.23 -26.22
N LYS A 45 -22.08 -20.06 -26.66
CA LYS A 45 -21.68 -19.47 -27.95
C LYS A 45 -20.32 -18.77 -27.91
N VAL A 46 -19.95 -18.22 -26.76
CA VAL A 46 -18.69 -17.49 -26.56
C VAL A 46 -17.93 -18.07 -25.37
N PHE A 47 -16.64 -18.32 -25.56
CA PHE A 47 -15.82 -19.02 -24.58
C PHE A 47 -14.40 -18.47 -24.54
N ASP A 48 -13.84 -18.31 -23.34
CA ASP A 48 -12.42 -18.08 -23.14
C ASP A 48 -11.86 -19.22 -22.28
N PRO A 49 -10.97 -20.08 -22.82
CA PRO A 49 -10.43 -21.23 -22.08
C PRO A 49 -9.28 -20.91 -21.11
N LYS A 50 -8.72 -19.70 -21.13
CA LYS A 50 -7.61 -19.32 -20.23
C LYS A 50 -7.99 -18.22 -19.22
N LEU A 51 -9.28 -17.99 -19.00
CA LEU A 51 -9.74 -17.36 -17.77
C LEU A 51 -9.47 -18.27 -16.56
N GLU A 52 -9.47 -17.69 -15.37
CA GLU A 52 -9.32 -18.41 -14.11
C GLU A 52 -10.53 -19.30 -13.82
N GLY A 53 -10.32 -20.32 -12.99
CA GLY A 53 -11.37 -21.23 -12.53
C GLY A 53 -11.63 -22.42 -13.46
N GLU A 54 -10.66 -22.78 -14.32
CA GLU A 54 -10.77 -23.85 -15.31
C GLU A 54 -12.05 -23.78 -16.15
N PRO A 55 -12.24 -22.70 -16.92
CA PRO A 55 -13.44 -22.50 -17.72
C PRO A 55 -13.58 -23.64 -18.73
N LYS A 56 -14.80 -24.19 -18.83
CA LYS A 56 -15.14 -25.27 -19.76
C LYS A 56 -16.49 -25.00 -20.42
N VAL A 57 -16.64 -25.46 -21.67
CA VAL A 57 -17.92 -25.43 -22.38
C VAL A 57 -18.59 -26.78 -22.25
N THR A 58 -19.85 -26.76 -21.82
CA THR A 58 -20.73 -27.93 -21.86
C THR A 58 -21.47 -27.95 -23.20
N ILE A 59 -21.39 -29.09 -23.89
CA ILE A 59 -22.05 -29.37 -25.16
C ILE A 59 -23.14 -30.41 -24.87
N ASN A 60 -24.40 -29.99 -24.97
CA ASN A 60 -25.55 -30.87 -24.80
C ASN A 60 -26.12 -31.24 -26.16
N TYR A 61 -26.42 -32.53 -26.35
CA TYR A 61 -26.96 -33.03 -27.61
C TYR A 61 -27.90 -34.21 -27.42
N ALA A 62 -28.85 -34.34 -28.35
CA ALA A 62 -29.72 -35.50 -28.45
C ALA A 62 -29.72 -36.04 -29.88
N ILE A 63 -29.74 -37.37 -30.00
CA ILE A 63 -29.74 -38.10 -31.27
C ILE A 63 -31.10 -38.74 -31.46
N GLU A 64 -31.64 -38.72 -32.67
CA GLU A 64 -32.93 -39.32 -33.02
C GLU A 64 -32.74 -40.31 -34.18
N PRO A 65 -33.67 -41.23 -34.47
CA PRO A 65 -34.88 -41.55 -33.72
C PRO A 65 -34.60 -42.30 -32.41
N ARG A 66 -35.50 -42.11 -31.45
CA ARG A 66 -35.48 -42.82 -30.17
C ARG A 66 -35.41 -44.34 -30.29
N GLY A 67 -34.60 -44.98 -29.43
CA GLY A 67 -34.55 -46.44 -29.27
C GLY A 67 -33.61 -47.18 -30.23
N TYR A 68 -32.91 -46.46 -31.11
CA TYR A 68 -31.86 -47.02 -31.96
C TYR A 68 -30.49 -46.81 -31.33
N GLU A 69 -29.59 -47.76 -31.56
CA GLU A 69 -28.18 -47.65 -31.18
C GLU A 69 -27.39 -46.91 -32.27
N PHE A 70 -26.52 -46.00 -31.82
CA PHE A 70 -25.63 -45.19 -32.63
C PHE A 70 -24.21 -45.31 -32.13
N GLN A 71 -23.26 -45.38 -33.06
CA GLN A 71 -21.87 -45.08 -32.81
C GLN A 71 -21.66 -43.58 -32.98
N VAL A 72 -21.26 -42.90 -31.91
CA VAL A 72 -21.25 -41.44 -31.85
C VAL A 72 -19.83 -40.92 -31.68
N ASP A 73 -19.47 -39.97 -32.54
CA ASP A 73 -18.33 -39.09 -32.36
C ASP A 73 -18.80 -37.69 -32.01
N VAL A 74 -18.08 -37.03 -31.10
CA VAL A 74 -18.21 -35.59 -30.88
C VAL A 74 -16.84 -34.95 -31.09
N LYS A 75 -16.74 -34.10 -32.11
CA LYS A 75 -15.51 -33.49 -32.60
C LYS A 75 -15.58 -31.97 -32.47
N ILE A 76 -14.45 -31.34 -32.19
CA ILE A 76 -14.24 -29.90 -32.40
C ILE A 76 -13.44 -29.74 -33.69
N MET A 77 -13.98 -28.95 -34.61
CA MET A 77 -13.43 -28.72 -35.94
C MET A 77 -13.04 -27.24 -36.12
N ASP A 78 -11.96 -27.03 -36.86
CA ASP A 78 -11.51 -25.74 -37.39
C ASP A 78 -11.56 -25.83 -38.92
N GLY A 79 -12.67 -25.37 -39.50
CA GLY A 79 -13.02 -25.70 -40.88
C GLY A 79 -13.17 -27.22 -41.05
N ASN A 80 -12.30 -27.81 -41.87
CA ASN A 80 -12.28 -29.27 -42.13
C ASN A 80 -11.25 -30.02 -41.27
N THR A 81 -10.50 -29.32 -40.42
CA THR A 81 -9.44 -29.92 -39.59
C THR A 81 -10.00 -30.27 -38.22
N GLN A 82 -9.86 -31.54 -37.81
CA GLN A 82 -10.18 -31.94 -36.44
C GLN A 82 -9.14 -31.37 -35.47
N VAL A 83 -9.63 -30.68 -34.44
CA VAL A 83 -8.82 -30.05 -33.39
C VAL A 83 -8.83 -30.88 -32.12
N ARG A 84 -9.99 -31.45 -31.79
CA ARG A 84 -10.19 -32.26 -30.59
C ARG A 84 -11.25 -33.34 -30.84
N LEU A 85 -10.98 -34.56 -30.40
CA LEU A 85 -11.99 -35.62 -30.28
C LEU A 85 -12.44 -35.71 -28.81
N LEU A 86 -13.72 -35.44 -28.56
CA LEU A 86 -14.30 -35.45 -27.21
C LEU A 86 -14.97 -36.78 -26.88
N VAL A 87 -15.65 -37.36 -27.87
CA VAL A 87 -16.26 -38.69 -27.82
C VAL A 87 -15.81 -39.44 -29.06
N ASN A 88 -15.35 -40.68 -28.89
CA ASN A 88 -14.82 -41.51 -29.97
C ASN A 88 -15.61 -42.81 -30.04
N ASN A 89 -16.42 -42.97 -31.09
CA ASN A 89 -17.17 -44.18 -31.42
C ASN A 89 -17.89 -44.77 -30.19
N ALA A 90 -18.59 -43.92 -29.43
CA ALA A 90 -19.32 -44.33 -28.24
C ALA A 90 -20.69 -44.89 -28.63
N ASN A 91 -21.08 -46.03 -28.07
CA ASN A 91 -22.42 -46.56 -28.26
C ASN A 91 -23.43 -45.76 -27.44
N GLN A 92 -24.39 -45.12 -28.11
CA GLN A 92 -25.42 -44.30 -27.50
C GLN A 92 -26.79 -44.64 -28.07
N ILE A 93 -27.82 -44.56 -27.23
CA ILE A 93 -29.20 -44.82 -27.62
C ILE A 93 -29.85 -43.48 -28.01
N GLY A 94 -30.52 -43.43 -29.16
CA GLY A 94 -31.30 -42.26 -29.57
C GLY A 94 -32.45 -41.96 -28.60
N GLY A 95 -32.85 -40.70 -28.52
CA GLY A 95 -33.95 -40.18 -27.69
C GLY A 95 -33.58 -39.91 -26.24
N TYR A 96 -32.27 -39.86 -25.94
CA TYR A 96 -31.71 -39.43 -24.66
C TYR A 96 -30.85 -38.19 -24.85
N ASP A 97 -30.74 -37.39 -23.79
CA ASP A 97 -29.86 -36.22 -23.75
C ASP A 97 -28.47 -36.64 -23.25
N TYR A 98 -27.45 -36.24 -24.00
CA TYR A 98 -26.04 -36.47 -23.70
C TYR A 98 -25.34 -35.15 -23.47
N SER A 99 -24.25 -35.20 -22.71
CA SER A 99 -23.43 -34.03 -22.40
C SER A 99 -21.95 -34.38 -22.47
N VAL A 100 -21.16 -33.50 -23.06
CA VAL A 100 -19.70 -33.58 -23.04
C VAL A 100 -19.09 -32.20 -22.80
N VAL A 101 -17.88 -32.18 -22.25
CA VAL A 101 -17.21 -30.95 -21.83
C VAL A 101 -15.93 -30.75 -22.65
N TRP A 102 -15.72 -29.52 -23.11
CA TRP A 102 -14.48 -29.09 -23.78
C TRP A 102 -13.79 -27.99 -22.98
N ASP A 103 -12.49 -28.14 -22.74
CA ASP A 103 -11.66 -27.20 -21.99
C ASP A 103 -10.88 -26.21 -22.90
N GLY A 104 -11.23 -26.17 -24.19
CA GLY A 104 -10.56 -25.30 -25.17
C GLY A 104 -9.17 -25.76 -25.59
N LYS A 105 -8.79 -27.02 -25.32
CA LYS A 105 -7.53 -27.59 -25.77
C LYS A 105 -7.72 -28.50 -26.99
N ASN A 106 -6.64 -28.64 -27.77
CA ASN A 106 -6.54 -29.62 -28.86
C ASN A 106 -6.11 -31.00 -28.34
N ASP A 107 -5.96 -31.98 -29.24
CA ASP A 107 -5.51 -33.34 -28.89
C ASP A 107 -4.08 -33.39 -28.31
N SER A 108 -3.25 -32.38 -28.57
CA SER A 108 -1.90 -32.24 -27.97
C SER A 108 -1.90 -31.58 -26.58
N GLY A 109 -3.07 -31.29 -26.01
CA GLY A 109 -3.18 -30.64 -24.70
C GLY A 109 -2.82 -29.15 -24.68
N LYS A 110 -2.75 -28.50 -25.86
CA LYS A 110 -2.50 -27.07 -25.99
C LYS A 110 -3.80 -26.30 -26.19
N TYR A 111 -3.90 -25.11 -25.60
CA TYR A 111 -5.02 -24.20 -25.83
C TYR A 111 -5.11 -23.80 -27.30
N VAL A 112 -6.33 -23.78 -27.82
CA VAL A 112 -6.61 -23.37 -29.21
C VAL A 112 -6.59 -21.85 -29.36
N ASP A 113 -6.39 -21.38 -30.58
CA ASP A 113 -6.35 -19.95 -30.88
C ASP A 113 -7.75 -19.31 -30.87
N PRO A 114 -7.84 -17.98 -30.71
CA PRO A 114 -9.11 -17.28 -30.65
C PRO A 114 -9.71 -17.17 -32.05
N LYS A 115 -10.82 -17.88 -32.30
CA LYS A 115 -11.61 -17.87 -33.54
C LYS A 115 -12.88 -18.69 -33.37
N LYS A 116 -13.67 -18.80 -34.43
CA LYS A 116 -14.85 -19.68 -34.50
C LYS A 116 -14.42 -21.14 -34.71
N TYR A 117 -15.04 -22.05 -33.98
CA TYR A 117 -14.93 -23.51 -34.10
C TYR A 117 -16.32 -24.13 -34.29
N THR A 118 -16.36 -25.30 -34.90
CA THR A 118 -17.59 -26.07 -35.12
C THR A 118 -17.54 -27.34 -34.30
N VAL A 119 -18.52 -27.52 -33.41
CA VAL A 119 -18.82 -28.82 -32.82
C VAL A 119 -19.52 -29.65 -33.88
N VAL A 120 -19.00 -30.83 -34.17
CA VAL A 120 -19.62 -31.81 -35.08
C VAL A 120 -19.96 -33.06 -34.28
N ILE A 121 -21.23 -33.44 -34.33
CA ILE A 121 -21.74 -34.68 -33.74
C ILE A 121 -22.11 -35.59 -34.90
N ASP A 122 -21.31 -36.63 -35.12
CA ASP A 122 -21.56 -37.65 -36.13
C ASP A 122 -22.09 -38.90 -35.42
N ALA A 123 -23.30 -39.32 -35.77
CA ALA A 123 -23.95 -40.50 -35.24
C ALA A 123 -24.25 -41.47 -36.38
N GLN A 124 -23.66 -42.66 -36.33
CA GLN A 124 -23.83 -43.71 -37.32
C GLN A 124 -24.61 -44.88 -36.75
N SER A 125 -25.57 -45.40 -37.51
CA SER A 125 -26.31 -46.61 -37.14
C SER A 125 -26.38 -47.54 -38.35
N SER A 126 -26.38 -48.86 -38.09
CA SER A 126 -26.62 -49.85 -39.15
C SER A 126 -28.09 -49.90 -39.60
N LYS A 127 -29.00 -49.29 -38.81
CA LYS A 127 -30.46 -49.35 -39.02
C LYS A 127 -31.08 -48.01 -39.42
N VAL A 128 -30.33 -46.92 -39.30
CA VAL A 128 -30.80 -45.55 -39.55
C VAL A 128 -29.75 -44.80 -40.37
N THR A 129 -30.19 -43.92 -41.27
CA THR A 129 -29.32 -43.00 -41.99
C THR A 129 -28.39 -42.25 -41.04
N PRO A 130 -27.08 -42.10 -41.37
CA PRO A 130 -26.16 -41.31 -40.57
C PRO A 130 -26.66 -39.90 -40.31
N ILE A 131 -26.40 -39.40 -39.11
CA ILE A 131 -26.82 -38.08 -38.67
C ILE A 131 -25.58 -37.26 -38.35
N THR A 132 -25.49 -36.08 -38.95
CA THR A 132 -24.51 -35.07 -38.58
C THR A 132 -25.24 -33.85 -38.06
N LYS A 133 -24.86 -33.40 -36.87
CA LYS A 133 -25.32 -32.14 -36.28
C LYS A 133 -24.12 -31.23 -36.04
N THR A 134 -24.35 -29.93 -36.20
CA THR A 134 -23.33 -28.93 -35.97
C THR A 134 -23.80 -27.85 -35.03
N ALA A 135 -22.88 -27.31 -34.24
CA ALA A 135 -23.08 -26.10 -33.45
C ALA A 135 -21.80 -25.27 -33.44
N GLU A 136 -21.94 -23.95 -33.44
CA GLU A 136 -20.79 -23.05 -33.41
C GLU A 136 -20.42 -22.66 -31.98
N ILE A 137 -19.12 -22.60 -31.71
CA ILE A 137 -18.52 -22.02 -30.50
C ILE A 137 -17.46 -21.03 -30.94
N THR A 138 -17.52 -19.79 -30.45
CA THR A 138 -16.51 -18.77 -30.69
C THR A 138 -15.56 -18.70 -29.51
N VAL A 139 -14.28 -19.00 -29.75
CA VAL A 139 -13.21 -18.83 -28.76
C VAL A 139 -12.69 -17.40 -28.86
N VAL A 140 -12.61 -16.73 -27.71
CA VAL A 140 -12.09 -15.37 -27.55
C VAL A 140 -10.95 -15.35 -26.53
N ARG A 141 -10.23 -14.23 -26.45
CA ARG A 141 -9.30 -13.91 -25.33
C ARG A 141 -9.78 -12.65 -24.67
N LEU A 142 -10.26 -12.76 -23.45
CA LEU A 142 -10.82 -11.68 -22.68
C LEU A 142 -9.88 -11.33 -21.56
N GLY A 143 -9.92 -10.05 -21.19
CA GLY A 143 -9.32 -9.59 -19.97
C GLY A 143 -8.67 -8.23 -20.06
N VAL A 144 -8.28 -7.77 -18.89
CA VAL A 144 -7.62 -6.51 -18.64
C VAL A 144 -6.11 -6.75 -18.69
N CYS A 145 -5.38 -5.83 -19.32
CA CYS A 145 -3.92 -5.81 -19.36
C CYS A 145 -3.31 -4.60 -18.66
N GLU A 146 -4.12 -3.65 -18.22
CA GLU A 146 -3.68 -2.42 -17.57
C GLU A 146 -4.73 -1.99 -16.55
N ILE A 147 -4.31 -1.67 -15.33
CA ILE A 147 -5.13 -1.01 -14.30
C ILE A 147 -4.39 0.26 -13.87
N ASP A 148 -5.10 1.37 -13.98
CA ASP A 148 -4.65 2.72 -13.61
C ASP A 148 -5.65 3.30 -12.60
N PHE A 149 -5.22 3.43 -11.35
CA PHE A 149 -6.00 3.99 -10.25
C PHE A 149 -6.08 5.50 -10.37
N GLU A 150 -7.26 6.03 -10.08
CA GLU A 150 -7.51 7.47 -10.04
C GLU A 150 -8.45 7.84 -8.90
N GLY A 151 -8.51 9.12 -8.56
CA GLY A 151 -9.49 9.64 -7.60
C GLY A 151 -10.83 9.87 -8.27
N ALA A 152 -11.95 9.51 -7.62
CA ALA A 152 -13.28 9.88 -8.12
C ALA A 152 -13.52 11.40 -8.04
N ALA A 153 -12.76 12.08 -7.20
CA ALA A 153 -12.66 13.53 -7.13
C ALA A 153 -11.23 13.96 -6.79
N VAL A 154 -10.97 15.27 -6.90
CA VAL A 154 -9.72 15.89 -6.43
C VAL A 154 -9.48 15.54 -4.96
N ASN A 155 -8.22 15.25 -4.60
CA ASN A 155 -7.79 14.89 -3.26
C ASN A 155 -8.35 13.57 -2.70
N GLN A 156 -8.70 12.62 -3.56
CA GLN A 156 -9.11 11.28 -3.12
C GLN A 156 -8.06 10.21 -3.36
N GLU A 157 -7.33 10.30 -4.48
CA GLU A 157 -6.17 9.47 -4.79
C GLU A 157 -4.94 10.38 -4.80
N PHE A 158 -3.81 9.85 -4.33
CA PHE A 158 -2.59 10.61 -4.16
C PHE A 158 -1.44 9.93 -4.91
N PRO A 159 -0.83 10.63 -5.89
CA PRO A 159 0.24 10.05 -6.67
C PRO A 159 1.43 9.69 -5.78
N LEU A 160 2.00 8.52 -6.06
CA LEU A 160 3.08 7.92 -5.30
C LEU A 160 4.40 7.96 -6.07
N VAL A 161 5.50 7.92 -5.33
CA VAL A 161 6.85 7.94 -5.88
C VAL A 161 7.78 7.03 -5.07
N TYR A 162 8.70 6.33 -5.74
CA TYR A 162 9.80 5.63 -5.07
C TYR A 162 11.08 6.47 -5.09
N PRO A 163 11.88 6.48 -4.00
CA PRO A 163 13.22 7.03 -4.05
C PRO A 163 14.08 6.20 -5.02
N LYS A 164 14.89 6.84 -5.85
CA LYS A 164 15.76 6.13 -6.80
C LYS A 164 17.16 5.93 -6.19
N ARG A 165 17.64 4.68 -6.25
CA ARG A 165 18.90 4.21 -5.61
C ARG A 165 20.20 4.77 -6.20
N ASP A 166 20.15 5.48 -7.32
CA ASP A 166 21.38 5.88 -8.04
C ASP A 166 21.75 7.32 -7.69
N ALA A 167 22.85 7.50 -6.95
CA ALA A 167 23.39 8.78 -6.50
C ALA A 167 23.67 9.79 -7.64
N THR A 168 23.65 9.33 -8.89
CA THR A 168 23.88 10.15 -10.09
C THR A 168 22.59 10.61 -10.79
N SER A 169 21.44 10.00 -10.48
CA SER A 169 20.16 10.40 -11.07
C SER A 169 19.26 11.02 -10.01
N THR A 170 19.09 12.34 -10.10
CA THR A 170 18.28 13.16 -9.20
C THR A 170 16.77 12.99 -9.39
N SER A 171 16.32 12.01 -10.19
CA SER A 171 14.90 11.80 -10.46
C SER A 171 14.35 10.61 -9.69
N ASP A 172 13.41 10.90 -8.78
CA ASP A 172 12.57 9.91 -8.16
C ASP A 172 11.78 9.11 -9.24
N PHE A 173 11.39 7.87 -8.93
CA PHE A 173 10.56 7.04 -9.82
C PHE A 173 9.09 7.29 -9.54
N ALA A 174 8.48 8.22 -10.29
CA ALA A 174 7.05 8.49 -10.21
C ALA A 174 6.28 7.24 -10.64
N ILE A 175 5.30 6.84 -9.83
CA ILE A 175 4.27 5.89 -10.23
C ILE A 175 3.20 6.71 -10.98
N SER A 176 3.61 7.32 -12.10
CA SER A 176 2.74 8.07 -12.98
C SER A 176 2.12 7.12 -14.01
N GLY A 177 0.80 6.94 -13.95
CA GLY A 177 0.05 6.04 -14.83
C GLY A 177 -0.19 4.67 -14.22
N ALA A 178 -0.39 3.66 -15.07
CA ALA A 178 -0.87 2.34 -14.67
C ALA A 178 -0.05 1.69 -13.56
N GLN A 179 -0.68 1.48 -12.41
CA GLN A 179 -0.09 0.76 -11.28
C GLN A 179 0.05 -0.73 -11.56
N TRP A 180 -0.69 -1.26 -12.55
CA TRP A 180 -0.46 -2.60 -13.07
C TRP A 180 -0.58 -2.61 -14.58
N ALA A 181 0.40 -3.20 -15.27
CA ALA A 181 0.36 -3.41 -16.71
C ALA A 181 0.94 -4.78 -17.07
N ILE A 182 0.52 -5.33 -18.20
CA ILE A 182 1.16 -6.46 -18.89
C ILE A 182 1.09 -6.20 -20.40
N GLN A 183 2.06 -6.73 -21.14
CA GLN A 183 2.21 -6.42 -22.57
C GLN A 183 1.07 -6.98 -23.45
N SER A 184 0.49 -8.11 -23.06
CA SER A 184 -0.54 -8.82 -23.83
C SER A 184 -1.46 -9.61 -22.91
N LEU A 185 -2.50 -10.22 -23.46
CA LEU A 185 -3.45 -11.02 -22.69
C LEU A 185 -2.84 -12.29 -22.06
N ASP A 186 -1.61 -12.69 -22.40
CA ASP A 186 -1.01 -13.98 -22.00
C ASP A 186 0.51 -13.94 -21.69
N GLU A 187 1.04 -12.88 -21.06
CA GLU A 187 2.48 -12.72 -20.71
C GLU A 187 3.50 -13.10 -21.81
N ASN A 188 3.04 -13.11 -23.06
CA ASN A 188 3.72 -13.68 -24.23
C ASN A 188 4.17 -15.15 -24.13
N THR A 189 3.56 -15.94 -23.26
CA THR A 189 3.85 -17.38 -23.12
C THR A 189 2.79 -18.27 -23.75
N GLY A 190 1.61 -17.72 -24.03
CA GLY A 190 0.45 -18.48 -24.50
C GLY A 190 -0.19 -19.36 -23.42
N LEU A 191 0.29 -19.31 -22.18
CA LEU A 191 -0.31 -19.97 -21.03
C LEU A 191 -1.36 -19.04 -20.36
N PRO A 192 -2.22 -19.59 -19.47
CA PRO A 192 -3.10 -18.77 -18.65
C PRO A 192 -2.30 -17.72 -17.87
N ARG A 193 -2.89 -16.55 -17.68
CA ARG A 193 -2.27 -15.47 -16.92
C ARG A 193 -2.03 -15.90 -15.48
N ALA A 194 -0.86 -15.56 -14.96
CA ALA A 194 -0.63 -15.58 -13.53
C ALA A 194 -1.42 -14.44 -12.88
N GLU A 195 -1.83 -14.66 -11.62
CA GLU A 195 -2.35 -13.57 -10.79
C GLU A 195 -1.25 -12.53 -10.60
N ALA A 196 -1.58 -11.25 -10.83
CA ALA A 196 -0.66 -10.17 -10.54
C ALA A 196 -0.41 -10.10 -9.02
N VAL A 197 0.86 -10.16 -8.60
CA VAL A 197 1.25 -10.09 -7.19
C VAL A 197 1.73 -8.67 -6.85
N PRO A 198 1.31 -8.08 -5.73
CA PRO A 198 1.81 -6.79 -5.26
C PRO A 198 3.33 -6.76 -5.13
N ASN A 199 3.94 -5.61 -5.44
CA ASN A 199 5.37 -5.38 -5.16
C ASN A 199 5.68 -5.68 -3.69
N VAL A 200 6.72 -6.45 -3.40
CA VAL A 200 7.04 -6.88 -2.02
C VAL A 200 8.01 -5.93 -1.33
N ASN A 201 8.78 -5.16 -2.09
CA ASN A 201 9.77 -4.24 -1.54
C ASN A 201 9.18 -2.84 -1.33
N ALA A 202 9.11 -2.43 -0.06
CA ALA A 202 8.58 -1.13 0.35
C ALA A 202 9.53 0.04 0.03
N LEU A 203 10.85 -0.21 -0.05
CA LEU A 203 11.86 0.84 -0.23
C LEU A 203 12.10 1.18 -1.69
N TYR A 204 12.14 0.15 -2.55
CA TYR A 204 12.48 0.29 -3.96
C TYR A 204 11.56 -0.58 -4.81
N PRO A 205 11.28 -0.18 -6.07
CA PRO A 205 10.61 -1.08 -7.00
C PRO A 205 11.53 -2.28 -7.28
N ASP A 206 10.97 -3.49 -7.29
CA ASP A 206 11.75 -4.72 -7.56
C ASP A 206 12.50 -4.66 -8.91
N ASN A 207 11.95 -3.94 -9.90
CA ASN A 207 12.64 -3.59 -11.14
C ASN A 207 11.98 -2.38 -11.84
N ALA A 208 12.66 -1.23 -11.85
CA ALA A 208 12.17 0.01 -12.46
C ALA A 208 11.88 -0.06 -13.98
N SER A 209 12.33 -1.12 -14.67
CA SER A 209 12.20 -1.28 -16.13
C SER A 209 11.07 -2.21 -16.58
N SER A 210 10.42 -2.92 -15.65
CA SER A 210 9.45 -3.95 -16.00
C SER A 210 8.03 -3.44 -15.80
N ALA A 211 7.32 -3.21 -16.90
CA ALA A 211 5.89 -2.90 -16.96
C ALA A 211 5.02 -4.12 -16.55
N LYS A 212 5.36 -4.76 -15.42
CA LYS A 212 4.70 -5.97 -14.88
C LYS A 212 4.33 -5.87 -13.40
N TYR A 213 4.70 -4.79 -12.71
CA TYR A 213 4.46 -4.71 -11.27
C TYR A 213 3.09 -4.14 -10.96
N ASN A 214 2.54 -4.62 -9.84
CA ASN A 214 1.35 -4.11 -9.20
C ASN A 214 1.80 -3.19 -8.05
N TYR A 215 1.97 -1.91 -8.39
CA TYR A 215 2.36 -0.86 -7.46
C TYR A 215 1.20 -0.50 -6.52
N PRO A 216 1.48 -0.03 -5.30
CA PRO A 216 0.40 0.42 -4.42
C PRO A 216 -0.27 1.67 -5.01
N ALA A 217 -1.53 1.88 -4.63
CA ALA A 217 -2.22 3.16 -4.78
C ALA A 217 -2.51 3.75 -3.40
N CYS A 218 -2.67 5.07 -3.31
CA CYS A 218 -2.90 5.77 -2.05
C CYS A 218 -4.20 6.57 -2.14
N TYR A 219 -5.10 6.35 -1.18
CA TYR A 219 -6.41 6.98 -1.14
C TYR A 219 -6.69 7.62 0.21
N LEU A 220 -7.57 8.61 0.22
CA LEU A 220 -8.15 9.12 1.45
C LEU A 220 -9.10 8.08 2.07
N ALA A 221 -8.96 7.82 3.37
CA ALA A 221 -9.84 6.91 4.08
C ALA A 221 -11.31 7.33 3.95
N GLY A 222 -12.21 6.37 3.73
CA GLY A 222 -13.64 6.64 3.52
C GLY A 222 -14.05 6.95 2.07
N THR A 223 -13.11 7.21 1.15
CA THR A 223 -13.45 7.50 -0.25
C THR A 223 -13.63 6.23 -1.08
N LYS A 224 -14.28 6.35 -2.22
CA LYS A 224 -14.40 5.26 -3.17
C LYS A 224 -13.11 5.09 -3.98
N ILE A 225 -12.85 3.85 -4.41
CA ILE A 225 -11.79 3.56 -5.36
C ILE A 225 -12.35 3.80 -6.76
N MET A 226 -11.62 4.55 -7.59
CA MET A 226 -11.87 4.63 -9.02
C MET A 226 -10.65 4.11 -9.77
N PHE A 227 -10.86 3.36 -10.85
CA PHE A 227 -9.77 2.89 -11.69
C PHE A 227 -10.21 2.71 -13.14
N LYS A 228 -9.24 2.82 -14.04
CA LYS A 228 -9.32 2.53 -15.46
C LYS A 228 -8.78 1.14 -15.72
N ALA A 229 -9.58 0.29 -16.35
CA ALA A 229 -9.18 -1.02 -16.85
C ALA A 229 -9.08 -1.00 -18.37
N LYS A 230 -7.89 -1.27 -18.91
CA LYS A 230 -7.68 -1.41 -20.35
C LYS A 230 -7.75 -2.87 -20.77
N THR A 231 -8.60 -3.18 -21.74
CA THR A 231 -8.69 -4.52 -22.30
C THR A 231 -7.48 -4.84 -23.20
N GLY A 232 -7.04 -6.09 -23.22
CA GLY A 232 -5.93 -6.49 -24.09
C GLY A 232 -6.36 -6.66 -25.55
N GLN A 233 -5.46 -6.31 -26.48
CA GLN A 233 -5.69 -6.41 -27.93
C GLN A 233 -5.36 -7.79 -28.51
N ASN A 234 -4.24 -8.34 -28.07
CA ASN A 234 -3.62 -9.52 -28.65
C ASN A 234 -3.27 -10.53 -27.55
N ALA A 235 -3.18 -11.78 -27.97
CA ALA A 235 -2.73 -12.92 -27.18
C ALA A 235 -1.57 -13.61 -27.89
N VAL A 236 -0.98 -14.61 -27.23
CA VAL A 236 0.02 -15.49 -27.84
C VAL A 236 -0.57 -16.89 -28.00
N SER A 237 -0.43 -17.43 -29.20
CA SER A 237 -0.83 -18.79 -29.53
C SER A 237 -0.01 -19.77 -28.71
N ASN A 238 -0.69 -20.65 -27.96
CA ASN A 238 -0.01 -21.76 -27.27
C ASN A 238 0.46 -22.84 -28.26
N ILE A 239 -0.05 -22.82 -29.49
CA ILE A 239 0.26 -23.79 -30.53
C ILE A 239 1.65 -23.51 -31.10
N ASN A 240 1.89 -22.27 -31.54
CA ASN A 240 3.08 -21.90 -32.32
C ASN A 240 3.82 -20.64 -31.81
N GLY A 241 3.36 -20.01 -30.74
CA GLY A 241 3.98 -18.79 -30.18
C GLY A 241 3.70 -17.50 -30.95
N ALA A 242 2.89 -17.53 -32.02
CA ALA A 242 2.55 -16.34 -32.78
C ALA A 242 1.60 -15.40 -32.01
N THR A 243 1.73 -14.10 -32.23
CA THR A 243 0.73 -13.12 -31.80
C THR A 243 -0.56 -13.31 -32.57
N VAL A 244 -1.69 -13.43 -31.86
CA VAL A 244 -3.03 -13.61 -32.42
C VAL A 244 -3.99 -12.55 -31.88
N SER A 245 -4.98 -12.17 -32.68
CA SER A 245 -6.04 -11.25 -32.25
C SER A 245 -6.87 -11.86 -31.12
N ALA A 246 -7.40 -11.02 -30.24
CA ALA A 246 -8.28 -11.46 -29.16
C ALA A 246 -9.66 -11.97 -29.63
N ASN A 247 -10.01 -11.74 -30.91
CA ASN A 247 -11.24 -12.21 -31.56
C ASN A 247 -12.54 -11.61 -30.97
N TYR A 248 -12.54 -10.33 -30.61
CA TYR A 248 -13.74 -9.53 -30.30
C TYR A 248 -13.49 -8.05 -30.73
N PRO A 249 -14.50 -7.17 -30.83
CA PRO A 249 -15.93 -7.37 -30.57
C PRO A 249 -16.55 -8.40 -31.51
N LEU A 250 -17.62 -9.06 -31.06
CA LEU A 250 -18.40 -10.01 -31.86
C LEU A 250 -19.71 -9.34 -32.28
N ALA A 251 -19.95 -9.22 -33.59
CA ALA A 251 -21.14 -8.53 -34.11
C ALA A 251 -22.45 -9.17 -33.62
N ASP A 252 -22.51 -10.50 -33.61
CA ASP A 252 -23.71 -11.25 -33.21
C ASP A 252 -23.79 -11.50 -31.69
N TYR A 253 -22.70 -11.27 -30.96
CA TYR A 253 -22.59 -11.58 -29.53
C TYR A 253 -21.85 -10.47 -28.77
N PRO A 254 -22.44 -9.26 -28.63
CA PRO A 254 -21.82 -8.18 -27.84
C PRO A 254 -21.38 -8.69 -26.47
N ILE A 255 -20.18 -8.28 -26.04
CA ILE A 255 -19.59 -8.75 -24.78
C ILE A 255 -19.66 -7.64 -23.73
N MET A 256 -20.00 -7.97 -22.49
CA MET A 256 -20.01 -7.07 -21.33
C MET A 256 -18.97 -7.53 -20.32
N MET A 257 -18.25 -6.57 -19.73
CA MET A 257 -17.33 -6.80 -18.61
C MET A 257 -17.96 -6.32 -17.30
N ARG A 258 -18.15 -7.20 -16.33
CA ARG A 258 -18.61 -6.84 -14.98
C ARG A 258 -17.48 -6.97 -13.97
N VAL A 259 -17.40 -6.03 -13.05
CA VAL A 259 -16.43 -6.04 -11.95
C VAL A 259 -17.18 -6.19 -10.63
N ASN A 260 -16.85 -7.21 -9.85
CA ASN A 260 -17.58 -7.48 -8.60
C ASN A 260 -17.34 -6.37 -7.56
N GLY A 261 -18.42 -5.68 -7.15
CA GLY A 261 -18.35 -4.58 -6.19
C GLY A 261 -17.99 -3.21 -6.79
N TYR A 262 -18.03 -3.09 -8.13
CA TYR A 262 -17.74 -1.84 -8.83
C TYR A 262 -18.73 -1.59 -9.97
N SER A 263 -19.09 -0.33 -10.14
CA SER A 263 -20.01 0.16 -11.16
C SER A 263 -19.24 0.89 -12.28
N PRO A 264 -19.60 0.68 -13.57
CA PRO A 264 -18.96 1.34 -14.70
C PRO A 264 -19.27 2.84 -14.73
N GLN A 265 -18.30 3.63 -15.21
CA GLN A 265 -18.41 5.08 -15.35
C GLN A 265 -18.14 5.49 -16.82
N PRO A 266 -19.10 6.14 -17.52
CA PRO A 266 -20.51 6.28 -17.14
C PRO A 266 -21.22 4.91 -17.10
N ALA A 267 -22.44 4.88 -16.55
CA ALA A 267 -23.24 3.65 -16.50
C ALA A 267 -23.38 3.01 -17.89
N ALA A 268 -23.31 1.67 -17.93
CA ALA A 268 -23.35 0.84 -19.15
C ALA A 268 -22.18 1.04 -20.15
N SER A 269 -21.14 1.83 -19.82
CA SER A 269 -19.95 1.98 -20.69
C SER A 269 -19.17 0.68 -20.90
N ASN A 270 -19.40 -0.32 -20.04
CA ASN A 270 -18.81 -1.65 -20.07
C ASN A 270 -19.62 -2.67 -20.88
N GLU A 271 -20.67 -2.25 -21.58
CA GLU A 271 -21.41 -3.07 -22.55
C GLU A 271 -20.77 -2.94 -23.94
N ASN A 272 -20.76 -4.05 -24.70
CA ASN A 272 -20.13 -4.13 -26.01
C ASN A 272 -18.64 -3.74 -26.00
N ILE A 273 -17.88 -4.37 -25.11
CA ILE A 273 -16.46 -4.08 -24.96
C ILE A 273 -15.67 -4.39 -26.25
N THR A 274 -14.63 -3.61 -26.48
CA THR A 274 -13.71 -3.72 -27.60
C THR A 274 -12.28 -3.94 -27.09
N PRO A 275 -11.39 -4.62 -27.85
CA PRO A 275 -10.00 -4.76 -27.46
C PRO A 275 -9.28 -3.41 -27.42
N ASN A 276 -8.22 -3.31 -26.60
CA ASN A 276 -7.41 -2.09 -26.44
C ASN A 276 -8.21 -0.85 -26.03
N THR A 277 -9.27 -1.02 -25.25
CA THR A 277 -10.17 0.07 -24.85
C THR A 277 -10.17 0.21 -23.34
N ILE A 278 -10.22 1.46 -22.85
CA ILE A 278 -10.20 1.80 -21.44
C ILE A 278 -11.65 1.92 -20.94
N TYR A 279 -11.93 1.27 -19.81
CA TYR A 279 -13.20 1.32 -19.10
C TYR A 279 -12.96 1.79 -17.66
N THR A 280 -13.67 2.82 -17.22
CA THR A 280 -13.56 3.32 -15.85
C THR A 280 -14.60 2.64 -14.96
N PHE A 281 -14.17 2.27 -13.75
CA PHE A 281 -15.00 1.67 -12.71
C PHE A 281 -14.83 2.43 -11.40
N GLU A 282 -15.91 2.53 -10.63
CA GLU A 282 -15.93 3.09 -9.27
C GLU A 282 -16.47 2.04 -8.30
N SER A 283 -15.89 1.92 -7.11
CA SER A 283 -16.38 0.98 -6.10
C SER A 283 -17.79 1.35 -5.62
N ASP A 284 -18.61 0.33 -5.38
CA ASP A 284 -19.99 0.52 -4.92
C ASP A 284 -20.02 1.10 -3.49
N SER A 285 -19.04 0.73 -2.66
CA SER A 285 -18.81 1.24 -1.31
C SER A 285 -17.50 2.02 -1.18
N GLY A 286 -17.43 2.94 -0.22
CA GLY A 286 -16.17 3.58 0.17
C GLY A 286 -15.23 2.61 0.91
N LEU A 287 -13.95 2.95 0.89
CA LEU A 287 -12.93 2.37 1.76
C LEU A 287 -13.29 2.57 3.24
N PRO A 288 -12.74 1.79 4.18
CA PRO A 288 -12.95 2.06 5.59
C PRO A 288 -12.41 3.46 5.96
N SER A 289 -13.11 4.14 6.88
CA SER A 289 -12.85 5.55 7.24
C SER A 289 -11.67 5.76 8.20
N SER A 290 -10.90 4.70 8.48
CA SER A 290 -9.68 4.76 9.28
C SER A 290 -8.46 4.64 8.38
N CYS A 291 -7.30 5.04 8.91
CA CYS A 291 -6.01 4.70 8.32
C CYS A 291 -5.84 3.18 8.18
N GLY A 292 -5.06 2.74 7.21
CA GLY A 292 -4.73 1.32 7.04
C GLY A 292 -4.19 0.95 5.67
N ILE A 293 -3.85 -0.32 5.50
CA ILE A 293 -3.55 -0.91 4.20
C ILE A 293 -4.58 -2.00 3.93
N ASP A 294 -5.16 -2.00 2.73
CA ASP A 294 -6.01 -3.07 2.25
C ASP A 294 -5.37 -3.82 1.07
N ILE A 295 -5.62 -5.12 1.02
CA ILE A 295 -5.36 -5.94 -0.16
C ILE A 295 -6.69 -6.12 -0.89
N VAL A 296 -6.83 -5.43 -2.02
CA VAL A 296 -8.06 -5.38 -2.80
C VAL A 296 -7.97 -6.34 -3.97
N LYS A 297 -8.92 -7.29 -4.03
CA LYS A 297 -9.07 -8.21 -5.17
C LYS A 297 -10.13 -7.67 -6.11
N ILE A 298 -9.72 -7.31 -7.32
CA ILE A 298 -10.63 -6.85 -8.38
C ILE A 298 -10.92 -8.05 -9.28
N GLU A 299 -12.17 -8.52 -9.25
CA GLU A 299 -12.64 -9.67 -10.01
C GLU A 299 -13.46 -9.23 -11.23
N PHE A 300 -12.95 -9.53 -12.42
CA PHE A 300 -13.58 -9.30 -13.72
C PHE A 300 -14.30 -10.58 -14.18
N THR A 301 -15.58 -10.45 -14.49
CA THR A 301 -16.39 -11.50 -15.12
C THR A 301 -16.94 -10.99 -16.45
N PHE A 302 -17.20 -11.91 -17.37
CA PHE A 302 -17.62 -11.56 -18.72
C PHE A 302 -18.94 -12.22 -19.09
N TYR A 303 -19.72 -11.53 -19.90
CA TYR A 303 -21.01 -11.98 -20.39
C TYR A 303 -21.09 -11.70 -21.88
N TYR A 304 -21.78 -12.53 -22.64
CA TYR A 304 -22.17 -12.22 -24.02
C TYR A 304 -23.69 -12.12 -24.11
N ASN A 305 -24.19 -11.27 -25.00
CA ASN A 305 -25.60 -11.18 -25.29
C ASN A 305 -25.95 -12.21 -26.38
N ASP A 306 -26.90 -13.11 -26.13
CA ASP A 306 -27.35 -14.11 -27.10
C ASP A 306 -28.50 -13.64 -28.01
N GLY A 307 -28.78 -12.33 -27.99
CA GLY A 307 -29.91 -11.67 -28.63
C GLY A 307 -31.10 -11.45 -27.70
N THR A 308 -31.18 -12.18 -26.59
CA THR A 308 -32.27 -12.06 -25.60
C THR A 308 -31.74 -11.79 -24.18
N ASN A 309 -30.68 -12.50 -23.78
CA ASN A 309 -30.16 -12.51 -22.42
C ASN A 309 -28.65 -12.29 -22.40
N TRP A 310 -28.17 -11.72 -21.31
CA TRP A 310 -26.75 -11.72 -20.97
C TRP A 310 -26.38 -13.07 -20.34
N VAL A 311 -25.63 -13.88 -21.09
CA VAL A 311 -25.17 -15.21 -20.68
C VAL A 311 -23.73 -15.10 -20.19
N ARG A 312 -23.44 -15.65 -19.00
CA ARG A 312 -22.10 -15.62 -18.42
C ARG A 312 -21.13 -16.46 -19.25
N ILE A 313 -19.97 -15.89 -19.57
CA ILE A 313 -18.81 -16.63 -20.10
C ILE A 313 -18.13 -17.31 -18.92
N PRO A 314 -17.90 -18.64 -18.94
CA PRO A 314 -17.26 -19.35 -17.84
C PRO A 314 -15.88 -18.77 -17.49
N GLY A 315 -15.59 -18.71 -16.19
CA GLY A 315 -14.33 -18.18 -15.66
C GLY A 315 -14.39 -16.73 -15.23
N LYS A 316 -13.22 -16.19 -14.89
CA LYS A 316 -13.00 -14.81 -14.45
C LYS A 316 -11.53 -14.40 -14.63
N GLN A 317 -11.22 -13.13 -14.39
CA GLN A 317 -9.86 -12.66 -14.16
C GLN A 317 -9.82 -11.93 -12.82
N THR A 318 -8.80 -12.20 -12.00
CA THR A 318 -8.59 -11.55 -10.72
C THR A 318 -7.27 -10.78 -10.77
N THR A 319 -7.26 -9.59 -10.18
CA THR A 319 -6.04 -8.83 -9.92
C THR A 319 -6.02 -8.43 -8.45
N THR A 320 -4.84 -8.47 -7.82
CA THR A 320 -4.68 -8.22 -6.38
C THR A 320 -3.81 -7.00 -6.16
N HIS A 321 -4.39 -5.92 -5.63
CA HIS A 321 -3.75 -4.62 -5.48
C HIS A 321 -3.59 -4.24 -4.02
N ARG A 322 -2.58 -3.42 -3.71
CA ARG A 322 -2.36 -2.87 -2.38
C ARG A 322 -2.82 -1.42 -2.34
N ILE A 323 -3.71 -1.09 -1.41
CA ILE A 323 -4.28 0.26 -1.25
C ILE A 323 -3.89 0.82 0.11
N CYS A 324 -3.15 1.93 0.13
CA CYS A 324 -2.87 2.71 1.33
C CYS A 324 -4.02 3.68 1.59
N ARG A 325 -4.44 3.82 2.85
CA ARG A 325 -5.52 4.72 3.29
C ARG A 325 -4.99 5.78 4.26
N THR A 326 -5.00 7.04 3.85
CA THR A 326 -4.58 8.16 4.70
C THR A 326 -5.77 8.73 5.48
N VAL A 327 -5.55 9.24 6.70
CA VAL A 327 -6.65 9.87 7.47
C VAL A 327 -7.03 11.27 6.98
N GLY A 328 -6.15 11.90 6.21
CA GLY A 328 -6.30 13.25 5.68
C GLY A 328 -5.62 13.39 4.32
N VAL A 329 -5.90 14.51 3.65
CA VAL A 329 -5.26 14.86 2.38
C VAL A 329 -3.77 15.14 2.66
N PRO A 330 -2.83 14.39 2.07
CA PRO A 330 -1.40 14.60 2.27
C PRO A 330 -1.02 16.07 2.15
N ARG A 331 -0.23 16.56 3.09
CA ARG A 331 0.45 17.84 2.96
C ARG A 331 1.70 17.59 2.16
N TRP A 332 1.69 18.07 0.93
CA TRP A 332 2.83 17.95 0.04
C TRP A 332 4.00 18.75 0.60
N VAL A 333 5.16 18.10 0.64
CA VAL A 333 6.38 18.72 1.15
C VAL A 333 7.25 19.06 -0.04
N ASP A 334 7.61 20.33 -0.20
CA ASP A 334 8.51 20.78 -1.26
C ASP A 334 9.89 20.15 -1.01
N TYR A 335 10.25 19.19 -1.86
CA TYR A 335 11.40 18.30 -1.65
C TYR A 335 12.75 18.96 -1.91
N THR A 336 12.80 20.12 -2.58
CA THR A 336 14.07 20.70 -3.01
C THR A 336 14.08 22.22 -3.15
N GLY A 337 12.98 22.93 -2.90
CA GLY A 337 12.88 24.37 -3.15
C GLY A 337 13.07 24.73 -4.63
N ASP A 338 13.03 23.73 -5.51
CA ASP A 338 13.19 23.86 -6.96
C ASP A 338 11.84 23.90 -7.68
N GLY A 339 10.78 24.37 -7.00
CA GLY A 339 9.56 24.99 -7.57
C GLY A 339 8.72 24.19 -8.59
N ASN A 340 9.15 23.00 -9.00
CA ASN A 340 8.60 22.27 -10.15
C ASN A 340 8.53 20.75 -9.95
N LYS A 341 8.94 20.21 -8.79
CA LYS A 341 8.69 18.79 -8.51
C LYS A 341 7.27 18.63 -8.02
N GLU A 342 6.52 17.85 -8.78
CA GLU A 342 5.13 17.52 -8.50
C GLU A 342 4.99 16.99 -7.06
N ASN A 343 3.87 17.34 -6.49
CA ASN A 343 3.37 16.91 -5.20
C ASN A 343 3.25 15.37 -5.18
N PHE A 344 4.29 14.65 -4.75
CA PHE A 344 4.30 13.19 -4.61
C PHE A 344 4.49 12.73 -3.16
N VAL A 345 3.92 11.56 -2.83
CA VAL A 345 4.12 10.86 -1.56
C VAL A 345 5.08 9.70 -1.78
N TYR A 346 6.15 9.61 -0.98
CA TYR A 346 7.00 8.42 -1.02
C TYR A 346 6.23 7.17 -0.63
N VAL A 347 6.29 6.13 -1.47
CA VAL A 347 5.69 4.82 -1.19
C VAL A 347 6.07 4.29 0.21
N PRO A 348 7.36 4.28 0.63
CA PRO A 348 7.70 3.83 1.98
C PRO A 348 6.96 4.59 3.08
N LEU A 349 6.82 5.92 2.94
CA LEU A 349 6.13 6.74 3.94
C LEU A 349 4.63 6.44 3.97
N ALA A 350 3.99 6.30 2.81
CA ALA A 350 2.58 5.89 2.72
C ALA A 350 2.36 4.51 3.35
N GLU A 351 3.15 3.52 2.96
CA GLU A 351 2.99 2.16 3.49
C GLU A 351 3.28 2.10 4.99
N TRP A 352 4.38 2.68 5.47
CA TRP A 352 4.69 2.66 6.90
C TRP A 352 3.68 3.41 7.73
N SER A 353 3.35 4.66 7.38
CA SER A 353 2.37 5.43 8.15
C SER A 353 0.99 4.76 8.16
N CYS A 354 0.54 4.21 7.03
CA CYS A 354 -0.74 3.51 6.94
C CYS A 354 -0.75 2.17 7.70
N LYS A 355 0.35 1.42 7.64
CA LYS A 355 0.50 0.15 8.38
C LYS A 355 0.53 0.41 9.89
N TRP A 356 1.39 1.32 10.33
CA TRP A 356 1.63 1.61 11.75
C TRP A 356 0.41 2.24 12.41
N ALA A 357 -0.26 3.15 11.72
CA ALA A 357 -1.45 3.82 12.22
C ALA A 357 -2.76 3.09 11.86
N SER A 358 -2.72 1.82 11.46
CA SER A 358 -3.93 1.07 11.07
C SER A 358 -5.02 1.13 12.14
N GLY A 359 -6.23 1.53 11.74
CA GLY A 359 -7.38 1.74 12.64
C GLY A 359 -7.44 3.12 13.29
N CYS A 360 -6.40 3.95 13.19
CA CYS A 360 -6.43 5.33 13.67
C CYS A 360 -7.34 6.20 12.79
N SER A 361 -8.00 7.17 13.40
CA SER A 361 -8.94 8.08 12.73
C SER A 361 -8.69 9.56 13.02
N ASN A 362 -7.68 9.88 13.83
CA ASN A 362 -7.29 11.26 14.13
C ASN A 362 -5.77 11.44 14.11
N LEU A 363 -5.36 12.68 13.84
CA LEU A 363 -3.96 13.06 13.62
C LEU A 363 -3.05 12.71 14.80
N LYS A 364 -3.50 12.90 16.04
CA LYS A 364 -2.71 12.59 17.22
C LYS A 364 -2.43 11.09 17.36
N SER A 365 -3.46 10.25 17.21
CA SER A 365 -3.29 8.80 17.24
C SER A 365 -2.38 8.30 16.11
N VAL A 366 -2.41 8.95 14.95
CA VAL A 366 -1.51 8.67 13.83
C VAL A 366 -0.07 9.07 14.16
N ALA A 367 0.17 10.29 14.67
CA ALA A 367 1.51 10.75 15.07
C ALA A 367 2.13 9.80 16.11
N ASP A 368 1.32 9.42 17.10
CA ASP A 368 1.73 8.49 18.15
C ASP A 368 2.09 7.13 17.55
N ALA A 369 1.24 6.56 16.71
CA ALA A 369 1.49 5.27 16.07
C ALA A 369 2.76 5.31 15.21
N CYS A 370 2.93 6.34 14.37
CA CYS A 370 4.13 6.52 13.56
C CYS A 370 5.40 6.59 14.43
N PHE A 371 5.33 7.30 15.56
CA PHE A 371 6.43 7.39 16.51
C PHE A 371 6.73 6.05 17.19
N TYR A 372 5.69 5.32 17.62
CA TYR A 372 5.84 4.02 18.29
C TYR A 372 6.44 2.94 17.38
N TYR A 373 6.18 2.99 16.08
CA TYR A 373 6.63 1.94 15.16
C TYR A 373 7.77 2.40 14.25
N ILE A 374 8.32 3.60 14.47
CA ILE A 374 9.34 4.19 13.59
C ILE A 374 10.58 3.28 13.39
N GLU A 375 10.87 2.43 14.36
CA GLU A 375 11.98 1.48 14.30
C GLU A 375 11.77 0.34 13.31
N GLU A 376 10.51 -0.01 13.01
CA GLU A 376 10.19 -1.02 11.99
C GLU A 376 10.67 -0.59 10.59
N SER A 377 10.99 0.69 10.38
CA SER A 377 11.63 1.17 9.14
C SER A 377 13.01 0.55 8.90
N GLY A 378 13.71 0.12 9.97
CA GLY A 378 15.09 -0.33 9.93
C GLY A 378 16.13 0.77 9.68
N LEU A 379 15.68 2.03 9.53
CA LEU A 379 16.54 3.20 9.29
C LEU A 379 17.32 3.54 10.56
N LYS A 380 18.58 3.95 10.41
CA LYS A 380 19.49 4.16 11.56
C LYS A 380 19.75 5.65 11.83
N TYR A 381 19.68 6.03 13.09
CA TYR A 381 20.16 7.34 13.51
C TYR A 381 21.69 7.40 13.53
N GLY A 382 22.29 8.48 13.05
CA GLY A 382 23.72 8.76 13.15
C GLY A 382 24.63 7.95 12.22
N GLY A 383 25.88 8.41 12.06
CA GLY A 383 26.93 7.71 11.30
C GLY A 383 26.76 7.71 9.78
N ILE A 384 25.71 8.38 9.27
CA ILE A 384 25.41 8.56 7.86
C ILE A 384 25.04 10.03 7.67
N SER A 385 25.78 10.73 6.82
CA SER A 385 25.51 12.13 6.49
C SER A 385 24.31 12.22 5.55
N ALA A 386 23.11 12.19 6.12
CA ALA A 386 21.84 12.46 5.46
C ALA A 386 20.99 13.42 6.30
N TRP A 387 20.49 14.46 5.66
CA TRP A 387 19.87 15.62 6.32
C TRP A 387 18.41 15.83 5.91
N TYR A 388 17.90 15.07 4.95
CA TYR A 388 16.52 15.16 4.46
C TYR A 388 15.97 13.76 4.18
N THR A 389 14.65 13.63 4.19
CA THR A 389 13.93 12.35 4.09
C THR A 389 14.37 11.47 2.92
N ALA A 390 14.56 12.04 1.73
CA ALA A 390 14.96 11.28 0.54
C ALA A 390 16.35 10.63 0.70
N ASP A 391 17.31 11.38 1.22
CA ASP A 391 18.68 10.91 1.48
C ASP A 391 18.70 9.85 2.59
N LEU A 392 17.85 10.04 3.60
CA LEU A 392 17.70 9.10 4.70
C LEU A 392 17.17 7.75 4.20
N LEU A 393 16.15 7.76 3.32
CA LEU A 393 15.62 6.55 2.68
C LEU A 393 16.66 5.86 1.80
N ASP A 394 17.45 6.63 1.05
CA ASP A 394 18.46 6.07 0.13
C ASP A 394 19.66 5.45 0.86
N LYS A 395 20.21 6.17 1.86
CA LYS A 395 21.40 5.72 2.59
C LYS A 395 21.09 4.77 3.75
N GLY A 396 19.81 4.56 4.08
CA GLY A 396 19.38 3.68 5.17
C GLY A 396 19.54 4.29 6.56
N GLY A 397 19.57 5.61 6.67
CA GLY A 397 19.76 6.34 7.93
C GLY A 397 20.22 7.78 7.73
N GLY A 398 20.33 8.54 8.82
CA GLY A 398 20.63 9.97 8.75
C GLY A 398 20.85 10.63 10.11
N MET A 399 21.05 11.94 10.10
CA MET A 399 21.28 12.79 11.28
C MET A 399 19.97 13.44 11.78
N CYS A 400 20.05 14.23 12.85
CA CYS A 400 18.88 14.79 13.55
C CYS A 400 17.92 15.54 12.62
N ASP A 401 18.45 16.38 11.74
CA ASP A 401 17.66 17.13 10.74
C ASP A 401 16.88 16.18 9.81
N GLY A 402 17.55 15.16 9.27
CA GLY A 402 16.92 14.17 8.40
C GLY A 402 15.86 13.34 9.11
N TRP A 403 16.02 13.06 10.41
CA TRP A 403 15.02 12.35 11.21
C TRP A 403 13.84 13.23 11.60
N ASN A 404 14.07 14.52 11.84
CA ASN A 404 13.03 15.52 12.06
C ASN A 404 12.15 15.66 10.81
N ASP A 405 12.78 15.84 9.64
CA ASP A 405 12.09 15.84 8.34
C ASP A 405 11.37 14.52 8.06
N PHE A 406 12.01 13.38 8.33
CA PHE A 406 11.41 12.07 8.10
C PHE A 406 10.14 11.88 8.92
N PHE A 407 10.17 12.24 10.21
CA PHE A 407 8.98 12.14 11.07
C PHE A 407 7.88 13.11 10.63
N ASP A 408 8.23 14.35 10.27
CA ASP A 408 7.29 15.30 9.72
C ASP A 408 6.64 14.76 8.44
N HIS A 409 7.43 14.23 7.51
CA HIS A 409 6.91 13.69 6.24
C HIS A 409 6.03 12.45 6.47
N LEU A 410 6.38 11.57 7.42
CA LEU A 410 5.55 10.42 7.81
C LEU A 410 4.13 10.85 8.20
N VAL A 411 4.00 11.96 8.93
CA VAL A 411 2.68 12.48 9.32
C VAL A 411 2.06 13.42 8.27
N ALA A 412 2.88 14.08 7.45
CA ALA A 412 2.44 14.91 6.34
C ALA A 412 1.67 14.09 5.31
N VAL A 413 2.09 12.84 5.05
CA VAL A 413 1.34 11.87 4.24
C VAL A 413 -0.06 11.61 4.80
N GLN A 414 -0.24 11.76 6.11
CA GLN A 414 -1.51 11.58 6.79
C GLN A 414 -2.33 12.87 6.89
N GLY A 415 -1.83 13.95 6.29
CA GLY A 415 -2.53 15.21 6.09
C GLY A 415 -2.30 16.30 7.13
N PHE A 416 -1.22 16.18 7.92
CA PHE A 416 -0.83 17.22 8.87
C PHE A 416 0.67 17.35 8.99
N ALA A 417 1.14 18.55 9.26
CA ALA A 417 2.55 18.81 9.53
C ALA A 417 2.76 18.92 11.04
N THR A 418 3.96 18.57 11.47
CA THR A 418 4.47 18.92 12.80
C THR A 418 5.03 20.34 12.78
N ALA A 419 5.26 20.90 13.96
CA ALA A 419 6.14 22.05 14.08
C ALA A 419 7.56 21.54 14.31
N LYS A 420 8.40 21.67 13.28
CA LYS A 420 9.81 21.28 13.30
C LYS A 420 10.66 22.35 14.00
N TYR A 421 11.51 21.93 14.92
CA TYR A 421 12.38 22.83 15.66
C TYR A 421 13.76 22.25 15.82
N PHE A 422 14.74 23.10 15.60
CA PHE A 422 16.08 22.94 16.10
C PHE A 422 16.22 23.68 17.44
N TYR A 423 16.81 23.02 18.45
CA TYR A 423 17.31 23.69 19.63
C TYR A 423 18.82 23.51 19.76
N GLY A 424 19.53 24.63 19.93
CA GLY A 424 20.98 24.66 20.07
C GLY A 424 21.40 25.41 21.33
N LEU A 425 22.63 25.16 21.76
CA LEU A 425 23.27 26.00 22.76
C LEU A 425 23.75 27.29 22.13
N SER A 426 23.55 28.40 22.83
CA SER A 426 24.25 29.63 22.51
C SER A 426 25.71 29.51 22.95
N ALA A 427 26.66 30.04 22.17
CA ALA A 427 28.03 30.26 22.65
C ALA A 427 28.11 31.18 23.91
N ASN A 428 26.99 31.82 24.28
CA ASN A 428 26.79 32.63 25.48
C ASN A 428 25.76 32.01 26.45
N ALA A 429 25.61 30.68 26.49
CA ALA A 429 24.51 30.00 27.20
C ALA A 429 24.63 29.98 28.74
N GLY A 430 25.62 30.66 29.35
CA GLY A 430 25.70 30.86 30.80
C GLY A 430 25.30 32.28 31.21
N VAL A 431 24.57 32.41 32.33
CA VAL A 431 24.32 33.72 32.97
C VAL A 431 25.52 34.20 33.79
N SER A 432 26.43 33.29 34.13
CA SER A 432 27.69 33.56 34.84
C SER A 432 28.84 33.56 33.82
N PRO A 433 29.74 34.57 33.81
CA PRO A 433 30.90 34.58 32.92
C PRO A 433 31.84 33.38 33.12
N GLU A 434 31.73 32.69 34.27
CA GLU A 434 32.56 31.56 34.70
C GLU A 434 32.18 30.21 34.06
N VAL A 435 31.09 30.13 33.28
CA VAL A 435 30.68 28.89 32.62
C VAL A 435 30.10 29.18 31.24
N LYS A 436 30.75 28.68 30.18
CA LYS A 436 30.28 28.82 28.80
C LYS A 436 30.03 27.46 28.18
N TRP A 437 28.77 27.12 27.96
CA TRP A 437 28.40 25.87 27.29
C TRP A 437 28.63 25.97 25.78
N ALA A 438 29.30 24.96 25.24
CA ALA A 438 29.61 24.86 23.82
C ALA A 438 28.86 23.71 23.14
N SER A 439 28.61 22.62 23.87
CA SER A 439 28.02 21.42 23.27
C SER A 439 27.09 20.64 24.22
N ILE A 440 26.22 19.85 23.60
CA ILE A 440 25.30 18.88 24.21
C ILE A 440 25.86 17.49 23.92
N VAL A 441 26.00 16.64 24.93
CA VAL A 441 26.49 15.27 24.79
C VAL A 441 25.41 14.26 25.12
N ILE A 442 25.20 13.31 24.21
CA ILE A 442 24.24 12.21 24.33
C ILE A 442 24.97 10.87 24.16
N LYS A 443 24.88 10.02 25.18
CA LYS A 443 25.49 8.67 25.24
C LYS A 443 24.58 7.60 24.64
N SER A 444 23.31 7.93 24.49
CA SER A 444 22.27 7.07 23.96
C SER A 444 22.58 6.65 22.52
N PRO A 445 22.35 5.39 22.12
CA PRO A 445 22.76 4.88 20.80
C PRO A 445 21.96 5.47 19.63
N GLY A 446 20.76 5.99 19.89
CA GLY A 446 19.83 6.44 18.85
C GLY A 446 19.03 5.31 18.22
N THR A 447 18.00 5.68 17.47
CA THR A 447 17.04 4.78 16.83
C THR A 447 17.75 3.73 15.95
N ASN A 448 17.38 2.46 16.14
CA ASN A 448 17.94 1.28 15.45
C ASN A 448 19.47 1.10 15.57
N ARG A 449 20.07 1.55 16.66
CA ARG A 449 21.47 1.26 17.00
C ARG A 449 21.62 0.58 18.35
N THR A 450 22.70 -0.18 18.49
CA THR A 450 23.15 -0.74 19.77
C THR A 450 24.21 0.12 20.45
N THR A 451 24.94 0.94 19.68
CA THR A 451 25.96 1.87 20.18
C THR A 451 25.91 3.18 19.38
N PRO A 452 26.21 4.32 20.02
CA PRO A 452 26.40 5.59 19.32
C PRO A 452 27.40 5.47 18.16
N ALA A 453 27.13 6.17 17.06
CA ALA A 453 27.82 5.99 15.77
C ALA A 453 29.01 6.92 15.53
N HIS A 454 29.10 8.01 16.30
CA HIS A 454 29.92 9.15 15.92
C HIS A 454 31.19 9.17 16.77
N PRO A 455 32.39 8.97 16.20
CA PRO A 455 33.62 9.23 16.94
C PRO A 455 33.72 10.74 17.13
N VAL A 456 33.25 11.27 18.25
CA VAL A 456 33.47 12.67 18.60
C VAL A 456 34.36 12.71 19.81
N ALA A 457 35.51 13.37 19.63
CA ALA A 457 36.60 13.55 20.59
C ALA A 457 37.19 12.25 21.16
N ASN A 458 38.52 12.14 21.10
CA ASN A 458 39.19 10.99 21.68
C ASN A 458 39.06 10.94 23.20
N ASP A 459 38.68 12.03 23.87
CA ASP A 459 38.75 12.22 25.32
C ASP A 459 37.59 13.11 25.86
N TYR A 460 36.72 12.56 26.72
CA TYR A 460 35.69 13.29 27.49
C TYR A 460 36.10 13.42 28.96
N ARG A 461 35.75 14.55 29.59
CA ARG A 461 36.10 14.87 30.99
C ARG A 461 34.82 15.13 31.78
N CYS A 462 34.26 14.09 32.36
CA CYS A 462 32.92 14.11 32.95
C CYS A 462 32.93 14.32 34.46
N VAL A 463 32.07 15.20 34.98
CA VAL A 463 31.82 15.38 36.43
C VAL A 463 30.48 14.76 36.84
N ASP A 464 30.46 13.92 37.88
CA ASP A 464 29.34 12.98 38.08
C ASP A 464 28.46 13.13 39.34
N SER A 465 28.86 13.80 40.43
CA SER A 465 28.02 13.71 41.65
C SER A 465 28.12 14.79 42.73
N ALA A 466 29.14 15.66 42.80
CA ALA A 466 29.29 16.56 43.96
C ALA A 466 29.24 18.06 43.62
N TYR A 467 29.88 18.50 42.53
CA TYR A 467 29.97 19.91 42.19
C TYR A 467 29.82 20.12 40.67
N PRO A 468 29.20 21.22 40.21
CA PRO A 468 29.23 21.59 38.79
C PRO A 468 30.62 22.04 38.33
N ILE A 469 31.58 22.22 39.25
CA ILE A 469 32.96 22.59 38.96
C ILE A 469 33.86 21.59 39.70
N PRO A 470 34.84 20.96 39.04
CA PRO A 470 35.64 19.92 39.67
C PRO A 470 36.50 20.51 40.79
N ARG A 471 36.67 19.72 41.85
CA ARG A 471 37.38 20.17 43.05
C ARG A 471 38.90 20.19 42.89
N TYR A 472 39.46 19.28 42.10
CA TYR A 472 40.90 19.13 41.87
C TYR A 472 41.14 18.72 40.41
N TYR A 473 41.52 19.65 39.52
CA TYR A 473 41.69 19.30 38.12
C TYR A 473 43.04 18.62 37.86
N SER A 474 43.03 17.42 37.29
CA SER A 474 44.21 16.70 36.74
C SER A 474 45.28 16.24 37.74
N ASP A 475 45.10 16.48 39.02
CA ASP A 475 45.96 15.91 40.02
C ASP A 475 45.57 14.44 40.17
N SER A 476 46.54 13.56 40.36
CA SER A 476 46.34 12.16 40.76
C SER A 476 45.67 12.01 42.15
N SER A 477 44.85 12.99 42.53
CA SER A 477 44.09 13.09 43.74
C SER A 477 43.01 12.01 43.73
N PRO A 478 43.00 11.11 44.73
CA PRO A 478 41.90 10.17 44.90
C PRO A 478 40.56 10.85 45.26
N ASN A 479 40.53 12.19 45.40
CA ASN A 479 39.36 12.99 45.69
C ASN A 479 38.87 13.82 44.47
N ASP A 480 39.41 13.58 43.27
CA ASP A 480 38.92 14.22 42.04
C ASP A 480 37.55 13.63 41.64
N ASP A 481 36.62 14.47 41.24
CA ASP A 481 35.29 14.14 40.75
C ASP A 481 35.17 14.17 39.22
N VAL A 482 36.30 14.36 38.52
CA VAL A 482 36.42 14.22 37.05
C VAL A 482 36.78 12.78 36.66
N VAL A 483 35.99 12.20 35.76
CA VAL A 483 36.28 10.92 35.11
C VAL A 483 36.68 11.14 33.66
N PHE A 484 37.81 10.56 33.27
CA PHE A 484 38.32 10.59 31.91
C PHE A 484 37.84 9.39 31.11
N TYR A 485 37.19 9.64 29.98
CA TYR A 485 36.76 8.60 29.05
C TYR A 485 37.46 8.79 27.71
N SER A 486 38.22 7.78 27.28
CA SER A 486 38.82 7.78 25.95
C SER A 486 38.16 6.81 24.98
N GLY A 487 38.13 7.16 23.70
CA GLY A 487 37.58 6.33 22.63
C GLY A 487 36.06 6.16 22.65
N MET A 488 35.33 7.11 23.24
CA MET A 488 33.86 7.09 23.26
C MET A 488 33.28 7.52 21.90
N THR A 489 32.11 7.01 21.56
CA THR A 489 31.40 7.34 20.31
C THR A 489 30.14 8.18 20.51
N TRP A 490 30.05 8.89 21.65
CA TRP A 490 28.89 9.67 22.03
C TRP A 490 28.56 10.78 21.01
N TYR A 491 27.28 11.11 20.89
CA TYR A 491 26.86 12.22 20.04
C TYR A 491 27.17 13.53 20.75
N LYS A 492 27.81 14.46 20.03
CA LYS A 492 28.10 15.82 20.49
C LYS A 492 27.51 16.79 19.49
N PHE A 493 26.60 17.64 19.95
CA PHE A 493 25.95 18.69 19.17
C PHE A 493 26.43 20.04 19.65
N GLY A 494 26.78 20.94 18.72
CA GLY A 494 27.33 22.25 19.06
C GLY A 494 28.85 22.26 19.02
N SER A 495 29.42 23.43 18.73
CA SER A 495 30.85 23.69 18.95
C SER A 495 31.06 25.16 19.33
N PRO A 496 32.24 25.53 19.88
CA PRO A 496 32.52 26.92 20.22
C PRO A 496 32.43 27.90 19.04
N THR A 497 32.56 27.39 17.80
CA THR A 497 32.62 28.20 16.57
C THR A 497 31.38 28.10 15.69
N MET A 498 30.47 27.16 15.97
CA MET A 498 29.27 26.94 15.14
C MET A 498 28.08 26.61 16.03
N MET A 499 26.98 27.33 15.78
CA MET A 499 25.68 27.01 16.37
C MET A 499 25.19 25.69 15.76
N ASP A 500 25.25 24.64 16.56
CA ASP A 500 24.79 23.30 16.24
C ASP A 500 24.05 22.74 17.48
N GLY A 501 23.18 21.75 17.27
CA GLY A 501 22.10 21.41 18.19
C GLY A 501 21.30 20.20 17.74
N HIS A 502 20.14 20.00 18.34
CA HIS A 502 19.30 18.82 18.10
C HIS A 502 17.93 19.23 17.55
N ALA A 503 17.41 18.40 16.66
CA ALA A 503 16.18 18.65 15.93
C ALA A 503 15.05 17.74 16.44
N ILE A 504 13.88 18.33 16.70
CA ILE A 504 12.71 17.68 17.29
C ILE A 504 11.41 18.21 16.68
N ASN A 505 10.35 17.41 16.78
CA ASN A 505 9.02 17.75 16.27
C ASN A 505 8.04 18.01 17.41
N PHE A 506 7.09 18.93 17.19
CA PHE A 506 5.96 19.15 18.07
C PHE A 506 4.62 18.94 17.36
N VAL A 507 3.66 18.34 18.08
CA VAL A 507 2.25 18.30 17.68
C VAL A 507 1.41 18.92 18.78
N GLU A 508 0.56 19.87 18.42
CA GLU A 508 -0.47 20.41 19.31
C GLU A 508 -1.77 19.62 19.12
N TRP A 509 -2.31 19.08 20.22
CA TRP A 509 -3.58 18.36 20.19
C TRP A 509 -4.34 18.53 21.51
N GLY A 510 -5.60 18.96 21.41
CA GLY A 510 -6.45 19.19 22.59
C GLY A 510 -5.88 20.24 23.55
N GLY A 511 -5.16 21.24 23.03
CA GLY A 511 -4.51 22.29 23.84
C GLY A 511 -3.24 21.83 24.56
N VAL A 512 -2.69 20.66 24.23
CA VAL A 512 -1.44 20.14 24.80
C VAL A 512 -0.40 20.00 23.69
N ILE A 513 0.82 20.42 23.97
CA ILE A 513 1.98 20.24 23.09
C ILE A 513 2.68 18.94 23.44
N TYR A 514 2.88 18.11 22.41
CA TYR A 514 3.59 16.84 22.49
C TYR A 514 4.90 16.96 21.72
N LEU A 515 6.01 16.61 22.36
CA LEU A 515 7.33 16.53 21.74
C LEU A 515 7.59 15.09 21.26
N TYR A 516 8.09 14.99 20.04
CA TYR A 516 8.52 13.77 19.38
C TYR A 516 10.00 13.91 19.02
N ASP A 517 10.83 13.00 19.53
CA ASP A 517 12.25 12.90 19.19
C ASP A 517 12.49 11.57 18.46
N ALA A 518 12.35 11.61 17.13
CA ALA A 518 12.48 10.45 16.27
C ALA A 518 13.91 9.87 16.25
N SER A 519 14.90 10.69 16.59
CA SER A 519 16.32 10.31 16.60
C SER A 519 16.66 9.34 17.75
N PHE A 520 15.94 9.43 18.87
CA PHE A 520 16.23 8.70 20.09
C PHE A 520 15.00 8.02 20.73
N ARG A 521 13.97 7.71 19.94
CA ARG A 521 12.67 7.17 20.40
C ARG A 521 12.78 6.07 21.46
N ASN A 522 13.64 5.07 21.24
CA ASN A 522 13.78 3.97 22.20
C ASN A 522 14.56 4.30 23.47
N THR A 523 15.33 5.38 23.46
CA THR A 523 16.22 5.65 24.59
C THR A 523 15.57 6.52 25.65
N PHE A 524 14.80 7.53 25.24
CA PHE A 524 14.18 8.48 26.17
C PHE A 524 12.74 8.12 26.54
N GLY A 525 12.31 6.92 26.15
CA GLY A 525 11.00 6.34 26.43
C GLY A 525 10.10 6.32 25.20
N PRO A 526 9.26 5.30 25.06
CA PRO A 526 8.51 5.04 23.82
C PRO A 526 7.42 6.08 23.56
N ASN A 527 7.01 6.85 24.58
CA ASN A 527 5.87 7.75 24.52
C ASN A 527 6.31 9.17 24.16
N PRO A 528 5.54 9.87 23.30
CA PRO A 528 5.69 11.30 23.09
C PRO A 528 5.58 12.07 24.42
N LYS A 529 6.38 13.13 24.56
CA LYS A 529 6.45 13.89 25.82
C LYS A 529 5.41 15.00 25.82
N ALA A 530 4.34 14.80 26.59
CA ALA A 530 3.24 15.76 26.70
C ALA A 530 3.58 16.92 27.66
N GLY A 531 3.09 18.12 27.36
CA GLY A 531 3.16 19.27 28.26
C GLY A 531 4.55 19.90 28.38
N THR A 532 5.43 19.67 27.40
CA THR A 532 6.78 20.26 27.38
C THR A 532 6.74 21.79 27.32
N PHE A 533 5.72 22.35 26.69
CA PHE A 533 5.44 23.78 26.66
C PHE A 533 3.93 24.07 26.75
N SER A 534 3.57 25.28 27.20
CA SER A 534 2.20 25.81 27.15
C SER A 534 1.82 26.39 25.79
N SER A 535 2.82 26.74 24.98
CA SER A 535 2.71 27.22 23.58
C SER A 535 4.00 26.85 22.84
N LEU A 536 3.96 26.76 21.50
CA LEU A 536 5.18 26.45 20.74
C LEU A 536 6.29 27.46 21.07
N PRO A 537 7.55 27.01 21.16
CA PRO A 537 8.66 27.90 21.49
C PRO A 537 8.84 28.98 20.40
N PRO A 538 9.19 30.23 20.77
CA PRO A 538 9.46 31.28 19.79
C PRO A 538 10.76 31.03 19.03
N ASN A 539 10.95 31.71 17.90
CA ASN A 539 12.27 31.83 17.28
C ASN A 539 13.15 32.75 18.14
N GLY A 540 14.29 32.25 18.63
CA GLY A 540 15.20 33.00 19.47
C GLY A 540 15.56 32.28 20.77
N TYR A 541 15.91 33.05 21.80
CA TYR A 541 16.42 32.48 23.06
C TYR A 541 15.32 32.26 24.10
N MET A 542 15.42 31.14 24.82
CA MET A 542 14.62 30.84 26.01
C MET A 542 15.53 30.45 27.18
N GLN A 543 15.11 30.78 28.41
CA GLN A 543 15.80 30.43 29.66
C GLN A 543 14.83 30.45 30.85
N GLY A 544 15.25 29.93 32.00
CA GLY A 544 14.50 29.99 33.26
C GLY A 544 13.13 29.32 33.16
N ALA A 545 12.10 29.96 33.73
CA ALA A 545 10.74 29.42 33.80
C ALA A 545 10.14 29.02 32.43
N GLY A 546 10.57 29.65 31.34
CA GLY A 546 10.13 29.28 29.98
C GLY A 546 10.62 27.89 29.52
N LEU A 547 11.69 27.37 30.13
CA LEU A 547 12.24 26.04 29.85
C LEU A 547 11.96 25.01 30.94
N ALA A 548 11.35 25.40 32.06
CA ALA A 548 11.16 24.55 33.24
C ALA A 548 10.55 23.18 32.91
N ASN A 549 9.43 23.18 32.17
CA ASN A 549 8.72 21.96 31.77
C ASN A 549 9.51 21.15 30.75
N PHE A 550 10.00 21.77 29.67
CA PHE A 550 10.85 21.10 28.68
C PHE A 550 12.06 20.43 29.33
N LYS A 551 12.69 21.14 30.28
CA LYS A 551 13.86 20.65 30.99
C LYS A 551 13.54 19.41 31.82
N SER A 552 12.52 19.50 32.66
CA SER A 552 12.13 18.42 33.57
C SER A 552 11.51 17.21 32.87
N ILE A 553 10.73 17.42 31.80
CA ILE A 553 9.99 16.36 31.11
C ILE A 553 10.86 15.63 30.07
N TYR A 554 11.75 16.34 29.39
CA TYR A 554 12.52 15.81 28.28
C TYR A 554 14.03 16.00 28.47
N TYR A 555 14.49 17.23 28.61
CA TYR A 555 15.92 17.57 28.48
C TYR A 555 16.83 16.80 29.45
N ASN A 556 16.47 16.76 30.74
CA ASN A 556 17.25 16.08 31.77
C ASN A 556 17.32 14.55 31.56
N SER A 557 16.39 13.99 30.78
CA SER A 557 16.40 12.58 30.41
C SER A 557 17.09 12.30 29.07
N ALA A 558 17.07 13.29 28.17
CA ALA A 558 17.61 13.18 26.83
C ALA A 558 19.11 13.45 26.78
N ILE A 559 19.57 14.41 27.57
CA ILE A 559 20.94 14.92 27.52
C ILE A 559 21.70 14.44 28.75
N ASP A 560 22.79 13.72 28.50
CA ASP A 560 23.64 13.19 29.56
C ASP A 560 24.54 14.28 30.14
N TYR A 561 25.22 15.05 29.27
CA TYR A 561 26.19 16.08 29.69
C TYR A 561 26.14 17.34 28.82
N HIS A 562 26.62 18.43 29.38
CA HIS A 562 27.00 19.65 28.68
C HIS A 562 28.50 19.80 28.66
N GLU A 563 29.07 19.97 27.48
CA GLU A 563 30.47 20.34 27.35
C GLU A 563 30.58 21.87 27.34
N GLY A 564 31.43 22.41 28.19
CA GLY A 564 31.65 23.84 28.28
C GLY A 564 33.03 24.19 28.78
N ASP A 565 33.41 25.43 28.49
CA ASP A 565 34.56 26.07 29.06
C ASP A 565 34.20 26.54 30.48
N VAL A 566 34.76 25.84 31.45
CA VAL A 566 34.66 26.17 32.87
C VAL A 566 35.98 26.77 33.30
N TYR A 567 35.91 27.87 34.04
CA TYR A 567 37.08 28.48 34.65
C TYR A 567 37.42 27.70 35.92
N CYS A 568 38.42 26.83 35.84
CA CYS A 568 38.95 26.14 37.01
C CYS A 568 40.44 26.46 37.16
N ASP A 569 40.72 27.53 37.89
CA ASP A 569 41.82 27.52 38.85
C ASP A 569 41.54 28.59 39.91
N ASN A 570 41.32 28.14 41.14
CA ASN A 570 41.50 28.99 42.31
C ASN A 570 42.59 28.27 43.10
N ASP A 571 43.82 28.35 42.61
CA ASP A 571 45.07 27.91 43.29
C ASP A 571 45.28 28.63 44.64
N GLY A 572 44.28 29.37 45.12
CA GLY A 572 44.32 30.26 46.27
C GLY A 572 45.04 31.58 45.98
N ASN A 573 45.57 31.77 44.76
CA ASN A 573 46.25 32.99 44.34
C ASN A 573 45.30 33.88 43.53
N PRO A 574 44.82 35.00 44.09
CA PRO A 574 43.91 35.92 43.38
C PRO A 574 44.55 36.59 42.16
N ASN A 575 45.84 36.36 41.88
CA ASN A 575 46.57 36.93 40.74
C ASN A 575 46.77 35.95 39.58
N THR A 576 46.42 34.67 39.72
CA THR A 576 46.51 33.71 38.62
C THR A 576 45.23 33.82 37.79
N PRO A 577 45.28 34.18 36.50
CA PRO A 577 44.10 34.18 35.64
C PRO A 577 43.56 32.74 35.58
N PRO A 578 42.25 32.54 35.75
CA PRO A 578 41.69 31.20 35.72
C PRO A 578 41.95 30.56 34.35
N VAL A 579 42.41 29.31 34.38
CA VAL A 579 42.66 28.56 33.16
C VAL A 579 41.31 28.09 32.58
N VAL A 580 41.10 28.37 31.30
CA VAL A 580 39.94 27.86 30.56
C VAL A 580 40.14 26.37 30.33
N ARG A 581 39.22 25.56 30.82
CA ARG A 581 39.22 24.10 30.63
C ARG A 581 37.87 23.64 30.12
N THR A 582 37.89 22.73 29.16
CA THR A 582 36.69 22.10 28.64
C THR A 582 36.29 20.91 29.52
N LEU A 583 35.04 20.90 29.98
CA LEU A 583 34.47 19.91 30.88
C LEU A 583 33.06 19.52 30.46
N ASP A 584 32.74 18.24 30.64
CA ASP A 584 31.41 17.67 30.49
C ASP A 584 30.72 17.59 31.84
N ILE A 585 29.60 18.28 32.03
CA ILE A 585 28.88 18.34 33.31
C ILE A 585 27.46 17.82 33.13
N LYS A 586 27.01 16.97 34.06
CA LYS A 586 25.67 16.38 34.02
C LYS A 586 24.58 17.45 34.03
N THR A 587 23.58 17.28 33.17
CA THR A 587 22.45 18.23 33.01
C THR A 587 21.66 18.47 34.29
N SER A 588 21.56 17.47 35.15
CA SER A 588 20.88 17.53 36.44
C SER A 588 21.54 18.46 37.45
N LEU A 589 22.81 18.85 37.25
CA LEU A 589 23.54 19.74 38.16
C LEU A 589 23.22 21.21 37.93
N PHE A 590 22.55 21.56 36.83
CA PHE A 590 22.18 22.93 36.50
C PHE A 590 20.81 23.30 37.04
N SER A 591 20.65 24.56 37.40
CA SER A 591 19.32 25.17 37.52
C SER A 591 18.72 25.45 36.14
N GLU A 592 17.42 25.72 36.05
CA GLU A 592 16.78 26.14 34.79
C GLU A 592 17.26 27.52 34.30
N ASN A 593 17.80 28.35 35.20
CA ASN A 593 18.30 29.69 34.87
C ASN A 593 19.68 29.66 34.21
N GLU A 594 20.44 28.57 34.40
CA GLU A 594 21.73 28.35 33.75
C GLU A 594 21.60 27.71 32.37
N LEU A 595 20.41 27.21 32.03
CA LEU A 595 20.12 26.65 30.72
C LEU A 595 19.53 27.74 29.82
N ARG A 596 20.26 28.12 28.77
CA ARG A 596 19.78 29.02 27.73
C ARG A 596 19.86 28.35 26.37
N LEU A 597 18.71 28.10 25.77
CA LEU A 597 18.59 27.44 24.47
C LEU A 597 18.15 28.43 23.40
N TYR A 598 18.78 28.34 22.24
CA TYR A 598 18.34 28.97 21.02
C TYR A 598 17.38 28.03 20.29
N TRP A 599 16.20 28.52 19.96
CA TRP A 599 15.17 27.79 19.24
C TRP A 599 15.02 28.40 17.85
N LEU A 600 15.06 27.54 16.85
CA LEU A 600 14.79 27.89 15.47
C LEU A 600 13.68 27.00 14.96
N LYS A 601 12.53 27.59 14.66
CA LYS A 601 11.49 26.92 13.89
C LYS A 601 12.01 26.76 12.46
N GLU A 602 12.06 25.52 12.01
CA GLU A 602 12.36 25.20 10.62
C GLU A 602 11.10 25.44 9.79
N ASN A 603 11.28 26.03 8.61
CA ASN A 603 10.18 26.35 7.71
C ASN A 603 9.76 25.16 6.86
#